data_AF-A0A7C7UWX7-F1
#
_entry.id   AF-A0A7C7UWX7-F1
#
_cell.length_a   1.000
_cell.length_b   1.000
_cell.length_c   1.000
_cell.angle_alpha   90.00
_cell.angle_beta   90.00
_cell.angle_gamma   90.00
#
_symmetry.space_group_name_H-M   'P 1'
#
loop_
_entity.id
_entity.type
_entity.pdbx_description
1 polymer ?
#
loop_
_entity_poly.entity_id
_entity_poly.type
_entity_poly.pdbx_seq_one_letter_code
_entity_poly.pdbx_strand_id
1 'polypeptide(L)'
;MGTIVGLGTPLLIYLYYVKVKKIEGIGLGDVILLGFIGGVSGIYGVFASLFLGSFFGLIYVIPLIIKHRSFNFAIPFGPFLSLGAFTGIIFKEQIINIFEYYYFVI
;
A
#
# COMPACT_ATOMS: atom_id res chain seq x y z
N MET A 1 -14.50 -7.22 7.63
CA MET A 1 -14.62 -5.99 6.80
C MET A 1 -13.32 -5.64 6.09
N GLY A 2 -12.16 -5.64 6.75
CA GLY A 2 -10.89 -5.30 6.10
C GLY A 2 -10.48 -6.19 4.92
N THR A 3 -10.77 -7.50 4.95
CA THR A 3 -10.58 -8.41 3.80
C THR A 3 -11.36 -7.96 2.57
N ILE A 4 -12.64 -7.60 2.74
CA ILE A 4 -13.50 -7.18 1.63
C ILE A 4 -12.97 -5.88 1.01
N VAL A 5 -12.48 -4.96 1.83
CA VAL A 5 -11.90 -3.70 1.33
C VAL A 5 -10.53 -3.95 0.68
N GLY A 6 -9.69 -4.77 1.30
CA GLY A 6 -8.33 -5.08 0.83
C GLY A 6 -8.26 -5.96 -0.41
N LEU A 7 -9.24 -6.86 -0.62
CA LEU A 7 -9.37 -7.65 -1.85
C LEU A 7 -10.31 -6.99 -2.85
N GLY A 8 -11.49 -6.56 -2.41
CA GLY A 8 -12.54 -6.09 -3.31
C GLY A 8 -12.16 -4.82 -4.05
N THR A 9 -11.61 -3.82 -3.35
CA THR A 9 -11.27 -2.54 -4.00
C THR A 9 -10.11 -2.67 -5.00
N PRO A 10 -8.98 -3.33 -4.69
CA PRO A 10 -7.88 -3.42 -5.64
C PRO A 10 -8.16 -4.42 -6.76
N LEU A 11 -8.96 -5.48 -6.51
CA LEU A 11 -9.37 -6.42 -7.54
C LEU A 11 -10.32 -5.76 -8.57
N LEU A 12 -11.23 -4.90 -8.13
CA LEU A 12 -12.08 -4.11 -9.04
C LEU A 12 -11.25 -3.18 -9.93
N ILE A 13 -10.26 -2.50 -9.34
CA ILE A 13 -9.34 -1.62 -10.08
C ILE A 13 -8.53 -2.45 -11.08
N TYR A 14 -8.00 -3.60 -10.66
CA TYR A 14 -7.27 -4.53 -11.52
C TYR A 14 -8.10 -4.98 -12.72
N LEU A 15 -9.32 -5.49 -12.48
CA LEU A 15 -10.23 -5.96 -13.52
C LEU A 15 -10.60 -4.83 -14.51
N TYR A 16 -10.83 -3.63 -14.00
CA TYR A 16 -11.09 -2.46 -14.85
C TYR A 16 -9.89 -2.13 -15.75
N TYR A 17 -8.68 -2.11 -15.19
CA TYR A 17 -7.46 -1.75 -15.93
C TYR A 17 -7.11 -2.78 -17.00
N VAL A 18 -7.23 -4.07 -16.70
CA VAL A 18 -7.00 -5.15 -17.67
C VAL A 18 -8.06 -5.11 -18.78
N LYS A 19 -9.33 -4.89 -18.43
CA LYS A 19 -10.42 -4.85 -19.41
C LYS A 19 -10.36 -3.66 -20.34
N VAL A 20 -10.00 -2.48 -19.84
CA VAL A 20 -10.01 -1.22 -20.61
C VAL A 20 -8.66 -0.95 -21.27
N LYS A 21 -7.56 -1.08 -20.52
CA LYS A 21 -6.22 -0.71 -20.99
C LYS A 21 -5.36 -1.90 -21.46
N LYS A 22 -5.78 -3.16 -21.20
CA LYS A 22 -5.00 -4.38 -21.50
C LYS A 22 -3.58 -4.36 -20.90
N ILE A 23 -3.39 -3.61 -19.83
CA ILE A 23 -2.14 -3.48 -19.09
C ILE A 23 -2.43 -3.92 -17.65
N GLU A 24 -1.54 -4.75 -17.09
CA GLU A 24 -1.57 -5.08 -15.66
C GLU A 24 -1.15 -3.82 -14.87
N GLY A 25 -2.13 -3.05 -14.39
CA GLY A 25 -1.88 -1.80 -13.67
C GLY A 25 -1.25 -2.01 -12.29
N ILE A 26 -1.71 -3.05 -11.58
CA ILE A 26 -1.20 -3.53 -10.30
C ILE A 26 -0.96 -5.04 -10.46
N GLY A 27 0.10 -5.58 -9.88
CA GLY A 27 0.36 -7.02 -9.94
C GLY A 27 -0.75 -7.79 -9.23
N LEU A 28 -1.25 -8.88 -9.80
CA LEU A 28 -2.24 -9.74 -9.13
C LEU A 28 -1.77 -10.21 -7.75
N GLY A 29 -0.46 -10.47 -7.61
CA GLY A 29 0.15 -10.79 -6.32
C GLY A 29 -0.03 -9.69 -5.28
N ASP A 30 0.07 -8.42 -5.69
CA ASP A 30 -0.09 -7.27 -4.80
C ASP A 30 -1.55 -7.13 -4.33
N VAL A 31 -2.52 -7.46 -5.18
CA VAL A 31 -3.96 -7.49 -4.81
C VAL A 31 -4.23 -8.56 -3.76
N ILE A 32 -3.69 -9.77 -3.96
CA ILE A 32 -3.86 -10.88 -3.01
C ILE A 32 -3.18 -10.53 -1.68
N LEU A 33 -1.99 -9.93 -1.73
CA LEU A 33 -1.26 -9.48 -0.55
C LEU A 33 -2.06 -8.42 0.23
N LEU A 34 -2.62 -7.42 -0.44
CA LEU A 34 -3.49 -6.40 0.17
C LEU A 34 -4.76 -7.02 0.78
N GLY A 35 -5.31 -8.05 0.12
CA GLY A 35 -6.37 -8.88 0.66
C GLY A 35 -6.02 -9.54 1.99
N PHE A 36 -4.87 -10.18 2.02
CA PHE A 36 -4.34 -10.85 3.20
C PHE A 36 -4.06 -9.85 4.33
N ILE A 37 -3.36 -8.75 4.02
CA ILE A 37 -3.10 -7.64 4.95
C ILE A 37 -4.43 -7.13 5.51
N GLY A 38 -5.42 -6.85 4.65
CA GLY A 38 -6.73 -6.38 5.09
C GLY A 38 -7.50 -7.38 5.95
N GLY A 39 -7.28 -8.68 5.74
CA GLY A 39 -7.84 -9.72 6.59
C GLY A 39 -7.24 -9.77 7.98
N VAL A 40 -5.91 -9.64 8.08
CA VAL A 40 -5.18 -9.72 9.35
C VAL A 40 -5.27 -8.40 10.14
N SER A 41 -5.10 -7.27 9.47
CA SER A 41 -4.91 -5.96 10.10
C SER A 41 -6.10 -5.01 9.95
N GLY A 42 -7.15 -5.45 9.26
CA GLY A 42 -8.32 -4.63 8.98
C GLY A 42 -8.07 -3.56 7.93
N ILE A 43 -9.01 -2.63 7.80
CA ILE A 43 -8.95 -1.56 6.79
C ILE A 43 -7.76 -0.62 7.01
N TYR A 44 -7.36 -0.41 8.27
CA TYR A 44 -6.24 0.45 8.62
C TYR A 44 -4.93 -0.05 8.00
N GLY A 45 -4.64 -1.36 8.07
CA GLY A 45 -3.41 -1.88 7.48
C GLY A 45 -3.43 -1.93 5.96
N VAL A 46 -4.60 -2.00 5.31
CA VAL A 46 -4.72 -1.80 3.84
C VAL A 46 -4.27 -0.38 3.47
N PHE A 47 -4.77 0.63 4.17
CA PHE A 47 -4.36 2.01 3.91
C PHE A 47 -2.90 2.27 4.26
N ALA A 48 -2.44 1.77 5.41
CA ALA A 48 -1.06 1.95 5.84
C ALA A 48 -0.08 1.27 4.87
N SER A 49 -0.38 0.04 4.41
CA SER A 49 0.43 -0.66 3.42
C SER A 49 0.50 0.06 2.08
N LEU A 50 -0.64 0.54 1.55
CA LEU A 50 -0.67 1.31 0.32
C LEU A 50 0.13 2.62 0.45
N PHE A 51 -0.11 3.38 1.51
CA PHE A 51 0.49 4.70 1.68
C PHE A 51 1.98 4.61 1.99
N LEU A 52 2.35 3.90 3.05
CA LEU A 52 3.75 3.75 3.46
C LEU A 52 4.54 2.93 2.45
N GLY A 53 3.94 1.88 1.88
CA GLY A 53 4.58 1.09 0.83
C GLY A 53 4.89 1.93 -0.42
N SER A 54 3.96 2.77 -0.86
CA SER A 54 4.22 3.71 -1.97
C SER A 54 5.32 4.71 -1.62
N PHE A 55 5.33 5.21 -0.38
CA PHE A 55 6.35 6.15 0.10
C PHE A 55 7.76 5.52 0.10
N PHE A 56 7.91 4.32 0.66
CA PHE A 56 9.19 3.59 0.66
C PHE A 56 9.63 3.20 -0.76
N GLY A 57 8.69 2.75 -1.59
CA GLY A 57 8.96 2.43 -2.99
C GLY A 57 9.43 3.67 -3.77
N LEU A 58 8.82 4.83 -3.54
CA LEU A 58 9.21 6.09 -4.16
C LEU A 58 10.63 6.52 -3.74
N ILE A 59 10.94 6.45 -2.44
CA ILE A 59 12.29 6.75 -1.93
C ILE A 59 13.34 5.84 -2.56
N TYR A 60 13.02 4.56 -2.76
CA TYR A 60 13.92 3.61 -3.41
C TYR A 60 14.13 3.91 -4.91
N VAL A 61 13.08 4.34 -5.59
CA VAL A 61 13.07 4.47 -7.06
C VAL A 61 13.61 5.82 -7.53
N ILE A 62 13.41 6.91 -6.78
CA ILE A 62 13.90 8.24 -7.14
C ILE A 62 15.42 8.25 -7.45
N PRO A 63 16.31 7.72 -6.58
CA PRO A 63 17.75 7.65 -6.86
C PRO A 63 18.07 6.84 -8.12
N LEU A 64 17.31 5.77 -8.36
CA LEU A 64 17.49 4.89 -9.52
C LEU A 64 17.13 5.59 -10.83
N ILE A 65 16.01 6.34 -10.84
CA ILE A 65 15.60 7.16 -11.99
C ILE A 65 16.63 8.24 -12.27
N ILE A 66 17.15 8.92 -11.24
CA ILE A 66 18.17 9.97 -11.40
C ILE A 66 19.45 9.39 -12.03
N LYS A 67 19.88 8.21 -11.57
CA LYS A 67 21.10 7.54 -12.05
C LYS A 67 20.97 7.00 -13.47
N HIS A 68 19.86 6.35 -13.78
CA HIS A 68 19.69 5.64 -15.06
C HIS A 68 18.88 6.42 -16.10
N ARG A 69 18.31 7.58 -15.75
CA ARG A 69 17.50 8.46 -16.62
C ARG A 69 16.37 7.73 -17.35
N SER A 70 15.85 6.66 -16.75
CA SER A 70 14.84 5.79 -17.35
C SER A 70 13.74 5.50 -16.34
N PHE A 71 12.49 5.51 -16.82
CA PHE A 71 11.30 5.18 -16.04
C PHE A 71 10.89 3.71 -16.18
N ASN A 72 11.62 2.91 -16.97
CA ASN A 72 11.27 1.51 -17.26
C ASN A 72 11.70 0.51 -16.16
N PHE A 73 11.88 0.97 -14.92
CA PHE A 73 12.19 0.06 -13.82
C PHE A 73 10.91 -0.57 -13.27
N ALA A 74 10.81 -1.89 -13.36
CA ALA A 74 9.79 -2.64 -12.65
C ALA A 74 10.05 -2.52 -11.14
N ILE A 75 9.16 -1.82 -10.44
CA ILE A 75 9.24 -1.66 -8.99
C ILE A 75 8.53 -2.89 -8.38
N PRO A 76 9.23 -3.75 -7.61
CA PRO A 76 8.55 -4.83 -6.91
C PRO A 76 7.72 -4.21 -5.79
N PHE A 77 6.41 -4.08 -6.01
CA PHE A 77 5.52 -3.36 -5.09
C PHE A 77 5.19 -4.18 -3.83
N GLY A 78 5.11 -5.51 -3.95
CA GLY A 78 4.83 -6.44 -2.84
C GLY A 78 5.73 -6.30 -1.59
N PRO A 79 7.07 -6.26 -1.72
CA PRO A 79 7.95 -6.04 -0.58
C PRO A 79 7.70 -4.70 0.13
N PHE A 80 7.49 -3.62 -0.63
CA PHE A 80 7.21 -2.30 -0.04
C PHE A 80 5.83 -2.24 0.61
N LEU A 81 4.81 -2.86 0.01
CA LEU A 81 3.48 -3.05 0.61
C LEU A 81 3.59 -3.77 1.96
N SER A 82 4.36 -4.86 2.02
CA SER A 82 4.57 -5.62 3.26
C SER A 82 5.27 -4.78 4.33
N LEU A 83 6.27 -4.00 3.92
CA LEU A 83 7.00 -3.10 4.82
C LEU A 83 6.10 -1.96 5.33
N GLY A 84 5.24 -1.41 4.47
CA GLY A 84 4.22 -0.43 4.82
C GLY A 84 3.16 -1.00 5.79
N ALA A 85 2.73 -2.25 5.59
CA ALA A 85 1.83 -2.93 6.51
C ALA A 85 2.47 -3.09 7.89
N PHE A 86 3.70 -3.62 7.92
CA PHE A 86 4.44 -3.88 9.15
C PHE A 86 4.67 -2.60 9.96
N THR A 87 5.20 -1.57 9.31
CA THR A 87 5.41 -0.26 9.94
C THR A 87 4.09 0.35 10.40
N GLY A 88 3.07 0.37 9.54
CA GLY A 88 1.75 0.91 9.87
C GLY A 88 1.12 0.27 11.11
N ILE A 89 1.20 -1.07 11.22
CA ILE A 89 0.62 -1.83 12.33
C ILE A 89 1.38 -1.57 13.63
N ILE A 90 2.72 -1.57 13.59
CA ILE A 90 3.54 -1.30 14.78
C ILE A 90 3.27 0.10 15.33
N PHE A 91 3.21 1.11 14.47
CA PHE A 91 3.03 2.49 14.90
C PHE A 91 1.57 2.88 15.13
N LYS A 92 0.62 1.94 14.98
CA LYS A 92 -0.82 2.21 15.06
C LYS A 92 -1.21 2.85 16.41
N GLU A 93 -0.78 2.26 17.52
CA GLU A 93 -1.14 2.75 18.86
C GLU A 93 -0.55 4.13 19.14
N GLN A 94 0.70 4.37 18.72
CA GLN A 94 1.35 5.67 18.88
C GLN A 94 0.64 6.76 18.07
N ILE A 95 0.24 6.44 16.84
CA ILE A 95 -0.50 7.38 15.98
C ILE A 95 -1.84 7.74 16.64
N ILE A 96 -2.60 6.75 17.13
CA ILE A 96 -3.90 6.98 17.78
C ILE A 96 -3.71 7.85 19.04
N ASN A 97 -2.74 7.52 19.90
CA ASN A 97 -2.48 8.27 21.12
C ASN A 97 -2.09 9.73 20.84
N ILE A 98 -1.33 10.00 19.76
CA ILE A 98 -1.01 11.36 19.35
C ILE A 98 -2.30 12.11 18.96
N PHE A 99 -3.16 11.50 18.13
CA PHE A 99 -4.42 12.14 17.72
C PHE A 99 -5.36 12.41 18.91
N GLU A 100 -5.47 11.46 19.85
CA GLU A 100 -6.28 11.64 21.06
C GLU A 100 -5.71 12.74 21.98
N TYR A 101 -4.39 12.79 22.15
CA TYR A 101 -3.74 13.86 22.91
C TYR A 101 -4.02 15.24 22.29
N TYR A 102 -3.89 15.39 20.97
CA TYR A 102 -4.22 16.64 20.29
C TYR A 102 -5.69 17.06 20.45
N TYR A 103 -6.62 16.11 20.46
CA TYR A 103 -8.04 16.39 20.66
C TYR A 103 -8.40 16.76 22.11
N PHE A 104 -7.66 16.25 23.09
CA PHE A 104 -7.87 16.58 24.50
C PHE A 104 -7.27 17.93 24.91
N VAL A 105 -6.23 18.38 24.19
CA VAL A 105 -5.50 19.63 24.49
C VAL A 105 -6.16 20.88 23.88
N ILE A 106 -7.10 20.71 22.93
CA ILE A 106 -7.91 21.78 22.33
C ILE A 106 -9.27 21.86 23.03
#